data_AF-A0AAW1BAB3-F1
#
_entry.id   AF-A0AAW1BAB3-F1
#
_cell.length_a   1.000
_cell.length_b   1.000
_cell.length_c   1.000
_cell.angle_alpha   90.00
_cell.angle_beta   90.00
_cell.angle_gamma   90.00
#
_symmetry.space_group_name_H-M   'P 1'
#
loop_
_entity.id
_entity.type
_entity.pdbx_description
1 polymer ?
#
loop_
_entity_poly.entity_id
_entity_poly.type
_entity_poly.pdbx_seq_one_letter_code
_entity_poly.pdbx_strand_id
1 'polypeptide(L)'
;LLNGAASKENICLKGNDELSLLEQLSGIKSMTKCNSTVGLLLKLATMAFDGTWKVEKSENYEKFMEVMGINLVKRKLGAHDNLKLTIKQEGNKFIIQENSNFRSIEIVFTLGVNFDYSLADGTELNGSWDLQGTQLIGAFNRKDNGKKLEALREIVGDEMIQVSIS
;
A
#
# COMPACT_ATOMS: atom_id res chain seq x y z
N LEU A 1 -9.46 13.78 -29.20
CA LEU A 1 -9.38 12.31 -29.32
C LEU A 1 -9.18 11.76 -27.92
N LEU A 2 -10.19 11.06 -27.43
CA LEU A 2 -10.33 10.58 -26.06
C LEU A 2 -9.40 9.38 -25.85
N ASN A 3 -8.36 9.53 -25.02
CA ASN A 3 -7.61 8.38 -24.50
C ASN A 3 -8.21 8.01 -23.15
N GLY A 4 -9.34 7.30 -23.18
CA GLY A 4 -9.89 6.58 -22.03
C GLY A 4 -9.41 5.14 -22.07
N ALA A 5 -8.48 4.78 -21.19
CA ALA A 5 -8.22 3.42 -20.74
C ALA A 5 -7.34 3.47 -19.49
N ALA A 6 -7.96 3.56 -18.32
CA ALA A 6 -7.33 3.19 -17.06
C ALA A 6 -8.38 2.47 -16.22
N SER A 7 -8.54 1.17 -16.46
CA SER A 7 -9.15 0.25 -15.50
C SER A 7 -8.06 -0.69 -15.03
N LYS A 8 -7.71 -0.61 -13.74
CA LYS A 8 -6.94 -1.65 -13.04
C LYS A 8 -7.72 -1.94 -11.76
N GLU A 9 -8.35 -3.10 -11.74
CA GLU A 9 -9.51 -3.36 -10.89
C GLU A 9 -9.13 -4.14 -9.64
N ASN A 10 -9.67 -3.66 -8.51
CA ASN A 10 -9.77 -4.34 -7.23
C ASN A 10 -8.54 -4.27 -6.32
N ILE A 11 -8.76 -3.72 -5.12
CA ILE A 11 -7.83 -3.79 -3.99
C ILE A 11 -8.27 -4.89 -3.05
N CYS A 12 -7.34 -5.78 -2.70
CA CYS A 12 -7.50 -6.73 -1.59
C CYS A 12 -6.72 -6.22 -0.37
N LEU A 13 -7.41 -5.88 0.72
CA LEU A 13 -6.78 -5.47 1.98
C LEU A 13 -6.62 -6.67 2.91
N LYS A 14 -5.40 -7.01 3.34
CA LYS A 14 -5.14 -8.08 4.32
C LYS A 14 -4.46 -7.55 5.58
N GLY A 15 -4.99 -7.91 6.75
CA GLY A 15 -4.33 -7.68 8.04
C GLY A 15 -3.75 -8.97 8.62
N ASN A 16 -2.46 -9.02 8.93
CA ASN A 16 -1.80 -10.23 9.47
C ASN A 16 -1.19 -10.00 10.86
N ASP A 17 -1.19 -11.06 11.67
CA ASP A 17 -0.37 -11.23 12.87
C ASP A 17 0.98 -11.91 12.55
N GLU A 18 2.01 -11.55 13.33
CA GLU A 18 3.48 -11.65 13.15
C GLU A 18 4.08 -12.98 12.62
N LEU A 19 3.32 -14.07 12.52
CA LEU A 19 3.84 -15.44 12.37
C LEU A 19 3.90 -16.01 10.94
N SER A 20 3.36 -15.33 9.91
CA SER A 20 3.32 -15.88 8.53
C SER A 20 4.54 -15.57 7.65
N LEU A 21 5.52 -14.81 8.17
CA LEU A 21 6.55 -14.14 7.36
C LEU A 21 7.81 -14.98 7.09
N LEU A 22 8.12 -15.95 7.96
CA LEU A 22 9.34 -16.76 7.81
C LEU A 22 9.25 -17.77 6.65
N GLU A 23 8.05 -18.19 6.26
CA GLU A 23 7.88 -19.13 5.15
C GLU A 23 8.03 -18.46 3.78
N GLN A 24 7.60 -17.20 3.63
CA GLN A 24 7.66 -16.47 2.34
C GLN A 24 9.08 -15.97 2.00
N LEU A 25 9.88 -15.60 3.00
CA LEU A 25 11.24 -15.06 2.77
C LEU A 25 12.28 -16.14 2.43
N SER A 26 12.03 -17.41 2.78
CA SER A 26 12.99 -18.49 2.57
C SER A 26 13.20 -18.88 1.10
N GLY A 27 12.24 -18.60 0.22
CA GLY A 27 12.29 -18.93 -1.21
C GLY A 27 13.17 -18.02 -2.08
N ILE A 28 13.62 -16.86 -1.57
CA ILE A 28 14.16 -15.77 -2.40
C ILE A 28 15.71 -15.82 -2.54
N LYS A 29 16.42 -16.64 -1.76
CA LYS A 29 17.91 -16.65 -1.78
C LYS A 29 18.54 -17.22 -3.07
N SER A 30 17.79 -17.76 -4.02
CA SER A 30 18.36 -18.52 -5.14
C SER A 30 18.51 -17.80 -6.49
N MET A 31 18.13 -16.52 -6.64
CA MET A 31 18.24 -15.86 -7.95
C MET A 31 18.98 -14.53 -7.89
N THR A 32 20.30 -14.58 -8.04
CA THR A 32 21.11 -13.41 -8.42
C THR A 32 22.16 -13.84 -9.42
N LYS A 33 21.89 -13.60 -10.71
CA LYS A 33 22.88 -13.39 -11.79
C LYS A 33 22.18 -13.11 -13.12
N CYS A 34 22.04 -11.84 -13.51
CA CYS A 34 22.34 -11.33 -14.87
C CYS A 34 22.05 -9.82 -14.97
N ASN A 35 23.09 -8.98 -15.09
CA ASN A 35 23.02 -7.52 -14.97
C ASN A 35 22.67 -6.76 -16.28
N SER A 36 22.02 -7.38 -17.26
CA SER A 36 21.60 -6.68 -18.49
C SER A 36 20.08 -6.49 -18.63
N THR A 37 19.27 -7.31 -17.96
CA THR A 37 17.79 -7.25 -18.05
C THR A 37 17.17 -6.37 -16.96
N VAL A 38 17.94 -6.06 -15.91
CA VAL A 38 17.51 -5.29 -14.72
C VAL A 38 17.03 -3.89 -15.09
N GLY A 39 17.68 -3.22 -16.05
CA GLY A 39 17.31 -1.87 -16.47
C GLY A 39 15.97 -1.77 -17.23
N LEU A 40 15.54 -2.85 -17.90
CA LEU A 40 14.24 -2.91 -18.59
C LEU A 40 13.14 -3.36 -17.63
N LEU A 41 13.42 -4.31 -16.74
CA LEU A 41 12.52 -4.74 -15.67
C LEU A 41 12.22 -3.61 -14.68
N LEU A 42 13.22 -2.80 -14.32
CA LEU A 42 13.04 -1.65 -13.45
C LEU A 42 12.17 -0.56 -14.11
N LYS A 43 12.27 -0.39 -15.44
CA LYS A 43 11.43 0.52 -16.24
C LYS A 43 9.98 0.05 -16.42
N LEU A 44 9.74 -1.26 -16.43
CA LEU A 44 8.39 -1.83 -16.49
C LEU A 44 7.72 -1.81 -15.10
N ALA A 45 8.48 -1.97 -14.02
CA ALA A 45 7.99 -1.85 -12.66
C ALA A 45 7.60 -0.41 -12.28
N THR A 46 8.19 0.62 -12.92
CA THR A 46 7.98 2.05 -12.60
C THR A 46 6.61 2.61 -12.99
N MET A 47 5.71 1.82 -13.56
CA MET A 47 4.33 2.24 -13.89
C MET A 47 3.28 1.16 -13.56
N ALA A 48 3.66 0.12 -12.81
CA ALA A 48 2.74 -0.97 -12.49
C ALA A 48 1.54 -0.47 -11.65
N PHE A 49 1.79 0.47 -10.73
CA PHE A 49 0.78 1.00 -9.81
C PHE A 49 -0.08 2.13 -10.39
N ASP A 50 0.30 2.72 -11.53
CA ASP A 50 -0.47 3.79 -12.17
C ASP A 50 -1.87 3.31 -12.51
N GLY A 51 -2.88 4.03 -12.04
CA GLY A 51 -4.27 3.66 -12.27
C GLY A 51 -5.21 4.12 -11.18
N THR A 52 -6.46 3.68 -11.31
CA THR A 52 -7.51 3.91 -10.34
C THR A 52 -7.95 2.58 -9.78
N TRP A 53 -7.80 2.41 -8.48
CA TRP A 53 -8.04 1.19 -7.74
C TRP A 53 -9.20 1.38 -6.78
N LYS A 54 -10.05 0.38 -6.61
CA LYS A 54 -11.19 0.41 -5.69
C LYS A 54 -11.15 -0.82 -4.81
N VAL A 55 -11.37 -0.67 -3.51
CA VAL A 55 -11.49 -1.83 -2.62
C VAL A 55 -12.67 -2.70 -3.04
N GLU A 56 -12.38 -3.99 -3.23
CA GLU A 56 -13.39 -5.01 -3.55
C GLU A 56 -13.53 -6.00 -2.38
N LYS A 57 -12.40 -6.39 -1.77
CA LYS A 57 -12.36 -7.40 -0.70
C LYS A 57 -11.43 -6.98 0.42
N SER A 58 -11.78 -7.35 1.64
CA SER A 58 -10.95 -7.15 2.82
C SER A 58 -10.95 -8.41 3.70
N GLU A 59 -9.77 -8.82 4.15
CA GLU A 59 -9.54 -9.96 5.03
C GLU A 59 -8.89 -9.44 6.32
N ASN A 60 -9.41 -9.84 7.48
CA ASN A 60 -8.92 -9.46 8.81
C ASN A 60 -8.81 -7.94 9.09
N TYR A 61 -9.41 -7.09 8.25
CA TYR A 61 -9.26 -5.64 8.36
C TYR A 61 -9.82 -5.07 9.68
N GLU A 62 -10.96 -5.55 10.15
CA GLU A 62 -11.49 -5.17 11.47
C GLU A 62 -10.59 -5.61 12.62
N LYS A 63 -10.00 -6.81 12.54
CA LYS A 63 -9.08 -7.32 13.56
C LYS A 63 -7.78 -6.50 13.59
N PHE A 64 -7.25 -6.13 12.43
CA PHE A 64 -6.12 -5.21 12.33
C PHE A 64 -6.44 -3.85 12.95
N MET A 65 -7.59 -3.26 12.62
CA MET A 65 -8.03 -2.00 13.21
C MET A 65 -8.19 -2.09 14.74
N GLU A 66 -8.62 -3.24 15.25
CA GLU A 66 -8.68 -3.51 16.69
C GLU A 66 -7.30 -3.48 17.35
N VAL A 67 -6.31 -4.16 16.77
CA VAL A 67 -4.91 -4.14 17.23
C VAL A 67 -4.33 -2.72 17.18
N MET A 68 -4.74 -1.92 16.19
CA MET A 68 -4.40 -0.51 16.08
C MET A 68 -5.07 0.37 17.15
N GLY A 69 -5.99 -0.16 17.95
CA GLY A 69 -6.70 0.55 19.02
C GLY A 69 -7.95 1.29 18.55
N ILE A 70 -8.45 1.01 17.34
CA ILE A 70 -9.64 1.65 16.79
C ILE A 70 -10.90 1.02 17.40
N ASN A 71 -11.81 1.85 17.91
CA ASN A 71 -13.05 1.41 18.55
C ASN A 71 -14.02 0.77 17.54
N LEU A 72 -14.77 -0.25 17.96
CA LEU A 72 -15.67 -1.10 17.17
C LEU A 72 -16.56 -0.33 16.18
N VAL A 73 -17.16 0.79 16.60
CA VAL A 73 -18.04 1.60 15.73
C VAL A 73 -17.26 2.14 14.53
N LYS A 74 -16.06 2.69 14.76
CA LYS A 74 -15.18 3.18 13.68
C LYS A 74 -14.70 2.04 12.78
N ARG A 75 -14.47 0.85 13.35
CA ARG A 75 -14.06 -0.34 12.58
C ARG A 75 -15.12 -0.79 11.58
N LYS A 76 -16.37 -0.92 12.03
CA LYS A 76 -17.50 -1.29 11.15
C LYS A 76 -17.72 -0.27 10.04
N LEU A 77 -17.59 1.01 10.36
CA LEU A 77 -17.70 2.10 9.40
C LEU A 77 -16.53 2.08 8.39
N GLY A 78 -15.31 1.89 8.87
CA GLY A 78 -14.10 1.81 8.06
C GLY A 78 -14.08 0.61 7.10
N ALA A 79 -14.64 -0.54 7.51
CA ALA A 79 -14.74 -1.72 6.65
C ALA A 79 -15.64 -1.52 5.41
N HIS A 80 -16.51 -0.51 5.43
CA HIS A 80 -17.41 -0.14 4.34
C HIS A 80 -17.16 1.29 3.83
N ASP A 81 -15.90 1.74 3.89
CA ASP A 81 -15.54 3.11 3.51
C ASP A 81 -15.49 3.37 1.99
N ASN A 82 -15.63 2.32 1.16
CA ASN A 82 -15.54 2.39 -0.29
C ASN A 82 -14.25 3.05 -0.81
N LEU A 83 -13.12 2.80 -0.15
CA LEU A 83 -11.83 3.40 -0.53
C LEU A 83 -11.51 3.19 -2.02
N LYS A 84 -11.19 4.31 -2.66
CA LYS A 84 -10.71 4.42 -4.03
C LYS A 84 -9.36 5.16 -4.03
N LEU A 85 -8.35 4.56 -4.63
CA LEU A 85 -7.02 5.13 -4.78
C LEU A 85 -6.77 5.47 -6.24
N THR A 86 -6.48 6.74 -6.54
CA THR A 86 -5.91 7.11 -7.84
C THR A 86 -4.42 7.31 -7.64
N ILE A 87 -3.60 6.45 -8.26
CA ILE A 87 -2.15 6.48 -8.13
C ILE A 87 -1.56 6.99 -9.44
N LYS A 88 -0.66 7.97 -9.33
CA LYS A 88 0.19 8.46 -10.41
C LYS A 88 1.65 8.45 -9.99
N GLN A 89 2.51 7.88 -10.82
CA GLN A 89 3.95 7.82 -10.63
C GLN A 89 4.68 8.69 -11.64
N GLU A 90 5.56 9.56 -11.15
CA GLU A 90 6.44 10.44 -11.93
C GLU A 90 7.89 10.16 -11.52
N GLY A 91 8.48 9.13 -12.12
CA GLY A 91 9.80 8.63 -11.71
C GLY A 91 9.75 8.07 -10.28
N ASN A 92 10.42 8.76 -9.34
CA ASN A 92 10.44 8.37 -7.92
C ASN A 92 9.34 9.06 -7.09
N LYS A 93 8.60 10.00 -7.68
CA LYS A 93 7.53 10.71 -7.01
C LYS A 93 6.21 9.98 -7.23
N PHE A 94 5.45 9.78 -6.16
CA PHE A 94 4.10 9.25 -6.19
C PHE A 94 3.11 10.33 -5.76
N ILE A 95 1.99 10.36 -6.46
CA ILE A 95 0.81 11.17 -6.13
C ILE A 95 -0.33 10.17 -5.96
N ILE A 96 -0.82 10.03 -4.73
CA ILE A 96 -1.93 9.14 -4.39
C ILE A 96 -3.10 9.99 -3.92
N GLN A 97 -4.21 9.89 -4.63
CA GLN A 97 -5.48 10.48 -4.20
C GLN A 97 -6.32 9.39 -3.54
N GLU A 98 -6.49 9.48 -2.23
CA GLU A 98 -7.37 8.61 -1.46
C GLU A 98 -8.76 9.23 -1.38
N ASN A 99 -9.77 8.49 -1.80
CA ASN A 99 -11.17 8.89 -1.70
C ASN A 99 -11.97 7.79 -1.02
N SER A 100 -12.55 8.09 0.14
CA SER A 100 -13.47 7.20 0.86
C SER A 100 -14.72 7.97 1.28
N ASN A 101 -15.70 7.27 1.84
CA ASN A 101 -16.91 7.87 2.40
C ASN A 101 -16.62 8.87 3.54
N PHE A 102 -15.42 8.80 4.15
CA PHE A 102 -15.04 9.65 5.28
C PHE A 102 -14.24 10.88 4.86
N ARG A 103 -13.36 10.74 3.87
CA ARG A 103 -12.46 11.81 3.47
C ARG A 103 -11.94 11.62 2.04
N SER A 104 -11.53 12.75 1.45
CA SER A 104 -10.75 12.80 0.23
C SER A 104 -9.46 13.56 0.52
N ILE A 105 -8.32 12.93 0.29
CA ILE A 105 -6.99 13.53 0.52
C ILE A 105 -6.04 13.20 -0.63
N GLU A 106 -5.07 14.07 -0.84
CA GLU A 106 -3.94 13.82 -1.73
C GLU A 106 -2.66 13.66 -0.92
N ILE A 107 -1.94 12.59 -1.20
CA ILE A 107 -0.67 12.25 -0.58
C ILE A 107 0.39 12.30 -1.67
N VAL A 108 1.41 13.11 -1.45
CA VAL A 108 2.56 13.21 -2.35
C VAL A 108 3.80 12.81 -1.58
N PHE A 109 4.51 11.80 -2.08
CA PHE A 109 5.77 11.35 -1.48
C PHE A 109 6.80 11.03 -2.55
N THR A 110 8.06 11.02 -2.13
CA THR A 110 9.18 10.55 -2.95
C THR A 110 9.70 9.25 -2.33
N LEU A 111 9.97 8.24 -3.16
CA LEU A 111 10.53 6.97 -2.68
C LEU A 111 11.78 7.18 -1.83
N GLY A 112 11.87 6.49 -0.70
CA GLY A 112 12.98 6.55 0.26
C GLY A 112 13.06 7.84 1.08
N VAL A 113 12.08 8.75 0.97
CA VAL A 113 12.04 10.01 1.72
C VAL A 113 10.95 9.95 2.78
N ASN A 114 11.30 10.20 4.03
CA ASN A 114 10.35 10.26 5.12
C ASN A 114 9.36 11.42 4.93
N PHE A 115 8.09 11.15 5.19
CA PHE A 115 7.01 12.13 5.22
C PHE A 115 6.03 11.82 6.35
N ASP A 116 5.24 12.82 6.71
CA ASP A 116 4.16 12.67 7.67
C ASP A 116 2.84 12.36 6.96
N TYR A 117 2.08 11.44 7.52
CA TYR A 117 0.78 11.02 7.00
C TYR A 117 -0.20 10.75 8.14
N SER A 118 -1.43 11.22 8.01
CA SER A 118 -2.49 10.97 8.99
C SER A 118 -3.47 9.91 8.47
N LEU A 119 -3.67 8.85 9.25
CA LEU A 119 -4.73 7.87 9.02
C LEU A 119 -6.12 8.49 9.20
N ALA A 120 -7.15 7.83 8.67
CA ALA A 120 -8.54 8.33 8.70
C ALA A 120 -9.10 8.45 10.13
N ASP A 121 -8.54 7.70 11.08
CA ASP A 121 -8.91 7.76 12.50
C ASP A 121 -8.24 8.92 13.26
N GLY A 122 -7.30 9.63 12.63
CA GLY A 122 -6.52 10.73 13.20
C GLY A 122 -5.12 10.34 13.66
N THR A 123 -4.73 9.06 13.59
CA THR A 123 -3.40 8.60 13.99
C THR A 123 -2.35 9.15 13.02
N GLU A 124 -1.34 9.86 13.53
CA GLU A 124 -0.22 10.34 12.73
C GLU A 124 0.90 9.31 12.61
N LEU A 125 1.43 9.19 11.41
CA LEU A 125 2.53 8.32 11.04
C LEU A 125 3.69 9.16 10.49
N ASN A 126 4.92 8.70 10.71
CA ASN A 126 6.12 9.17 10.01
C ASN A 126 6.84 7.98 9.39
N GLY A 127 7.20 8.07 8.12
CA GLY A 127 7.87 6.97 7.43
C GLY A 127 8.06 7.22 5.95
N SER A 128 8.55 6.19 5.25
CA SER A 128 8.82 6.23 3.82
C SER A 128 8.13 5.07 3.10
N TRP A 129 7.98 5.25 1.80
CA TRP A 129 7.71 4.16 0.86
C TRP A 129 8.96 3.89 0.05
N ASP A 130 9.26 2.62 -0.19
CA ASP A 130 10.40 2.15 -0.97
C ASP A 130 9.93 1.10 -1.98
N LEU A 131 10.52 1.12 -3.18
CA LEU A 131 10.22 0.15 -4.22
C LEU A 131 11.29 -0.94 -4.22
N GLN A 132 10.91 -2.16 -3.83
CA GLN A 132 11.80 -3.33 -3.83
C GLN A 132 11.31 -4.35 -4.86
N GLY A 133 12.00 -4.44 -5.99
CA GLY A 133 11.55 -5.27 -7.10
C GLY A 133 10.21 -4.79 -7.66
N THR A 134 9.16 -5.58 -7.46
CA THR A 134 7.77 -5.29 -7.87
C THR A 134 6.88 -4.83 -6.72
N GLN A 135 7.40 -4.82 -5.49
CA GLN A 135 6.64 -4.53 -4.28
C GLN A 135 6.93 -3.11 -3.80
N LEU A 136 5.87 -2.39 -3.46
CA LEU A 136 5.97 -1.09 -2.79
C LEU A 136 5.83 -1.34 -1.28
N ILE A 137 6.90 -1.08 -0.55
CA ILE A 137 7.02 -1.38 0.89
C ILE A 137 7.04 -0.07 1.66
N GLY A 138 6.12 0.08 2.59
CA GLY A 138 5.95 1.24 3.44
C GLY A 138 6.37 0.89 4.86
N ALA A 139 7.29 1.66 5.41
CA ALA A 139 7.77 1.51 6.77
C ALA A 139 7.45 2.77 7.55
N PHE A 140 6.48 2.68 8.45
CA PHE A 140 5.97 3.80 9.23
C PHE A 140 6.13 3.56 10.72
N ASN A 141 6.30 4.64 11.47
CA ASN A 141 6.19 4.65 12.92
C ASN A 141 5.02 5.53 13.30
N ARG A 142 4.18 5.05 14.21
CA ARG A 142 3.11 5.87 14.76
C ARG A 142 3.68 6.91 15.71
N LYS A 143 3.27 8.16 15.58
CA LYS A 143 3.76 9.26 16.43
C LYS A 143 3.19 9.24 17.85
N ASP A 144 2.06 8.57 18.05
CA ASP A 144 1.38 8.50 19.35
C ASP A 144 2.03 7.51 20.33
N ASN A 145 2.53 6.37 19.82
CA ASN A 145 3.06 5.30 20.66
C ASN A 145 4.39 4.68 20.17
N GLY A 146 4.94 5.14 19.04
CA GLY A 146 6.20 4.66 18.48
C GLY A 146 6.16 3.25 17.89
N LYS A 147 4.99 2.58 17.85
CA LYS A 147 4.86 1.26 17.22
C LYS A 147 5.08 1.37 15.72
N LYS A 148 5.66 0.31 15.15
CA LYS A 148 5.85 0.18 13.71
C LYS A 148 4.54 -0.20 13.03
N LEU A 149 4.36 0.33 11.84
CA LEU A 149 3.32 -0.05 10.90
C LEU A 149 4.00 -0.28 9.56
N GLU A 150 3.96 -1.52 9.09
CA GLU A 150 4.47 -1.91 7.79
C GLU A 150 3.30 -2.13 6.82
N ALA A 151 3.46 -1.64 5.60
CA ALA A 151 2.48 -1.81 4.54
C ALA A 151 3.17 -2.32 3.28
N LEU A 152 2.65 -3.38 2.66
CA LEU A 152 3.16 -3.91 1.41
C LEU A 152 2.08 -3.81 0.35
N ARG A 153 2.44 -3.31 -0.84
CA ARG A 153 1.56 -3.33 -2.02
C ARG A 153 2.23 -4.09 -3.16
N GLU A 154 1.48 -4.98 -3.76
CA GLU A 154 1.89 -5.76 -4.92
C GLU A 154 0.76 -5.82 -5.95
N ILE A 155 1.11 -5.77 -7.23
CA ILE A 155 0.17 -5.97 -8.32
C ILE A 155 0.22 -7.44 -8.76
N VAL A 156 -0.93 -8.12 -8.69
CA VAL A 156 -1.10 -9.51 -9.12
C VAL A 156 -2.18 -9.56 -10.19
N GLY A 157 -1.76 -9.68 -11.44
CA GLY A 157 -2.66 -9.56 -12.59
C GLY A 157 -3.26 -8.16 -12.65
N ASP A 158 -4.59 -8.08 -12.59
CA ASP A 158 -5.32 -6.81 -12.60
C ASP A 158 -5.64 -6.28 -11.20
N GLU A 159 -5.31 -7.03 -10.14
CA GLU A 159 -5.59 -6.68 -8.75
C GLU A 159 -4.38 -6.07 -8.03
N MET A 160 -4.62 -5.13 -7.12
CA MET A 160 -3.63 -4.64 -6.17
C MET A 160 -3.87 -5.24 -4.79
N ILE A 161 -2.91 -5.99 -4.27
CA ILE A 161 -2.99 -6.53 -2.92
C ILE A 161 -2.24 -5.59 -1.99
N GLN A 162 -2.89 -5.12 -0.92
CA GLN A 162 -2.27 -4.38 0.17
C GLN A 162 -2.31 -5.20 1.45
N VAL A 163 -1.16 -5.41 2.08
CA VAL A 163 -1.02 -6.05 3.38
C VAL A 163 -0.57 -5.02 4.40
N SER A 164 -1.19 -4.98 5.57
CA SER A 164 -0.82 -4.09 6.67
C SER A 164 -0.52 -4.88 7.95
N ILE A 165 0.58 -4.52 8.61
CA ILE A 165 1.13 -5.22 9.78
C ILE A 165 1.50 -4.16 10.83
N SER A 166 1.02 -4.33 12.07
CA SER A 166 1.28 -3.43 13.21
C SER A 166 1.60 -4.19 14.48
#